data_AF-A0A2H9TG93-F1
#
_entry.id   AF-A0A2H9TG93-F1
#
_cell.length_a   1.000
_cell.length_b   1.000
_cell.length_c   1.000
_cell.angle_alpha   90.00
_cell.angle_beta   90.00
_cell.angle_gamma   90.00
#
_symmetry.space_group_name_H-M   'P 1'
#
loop_
_entity.id
_entity.type
_entity.pdbx_description
1 polymer ?
#
loop_
_entity_poly.entity_id
_entity_poly.type
_entity_poly.pdbx_seq_one_letter_code
_entity_poly.pdbx_strand_id
1 'polypeptide(L)'
;MSPLSRRMTRLPSLYASLSKVKLSALVVATTVAGFQLSPGSLQLPLLAWTATGVALSSFSANTLNQWFESPFDAQMGRTRGRPLPTQRLSASHAFSYAIVAGLCGVGLLAVKAGWLAAVLSGTNIALYAALYTPLKRSSVANTWVGAVVGAIPPMIGYVAGGGGFDLGCLVLGATLYCWQFPHFNALSWNLRADYSRAGYCMASVLNPKLTVDSALRHSLALLPLSALVVYSGICDSWWFIVHATPLHLGMVYLAYQFRQNPSRPTARRLFFIDNPINKRLTNQCAGPRGPTDYHGGCPGYHMLAGQGPTVTLCMERLEEILRNTELNTAAPTRPVEIPRKRRNAIDTMQPFAFPLVVPKPSSSIPETLYQRGTARL
;
A
#
# COMPACT_ATOMS: atom_id res chain seq x y z
N MET A 1 -37.37 -11.44 -1.57
CA MET A 1 -36.65 -10.16 -1.33
C MET A 1 -36.81 -9.20 -2.51
N SER A 2 -37.29 -7.98 -2.25
CA SER A 2 -37.43 -6.92 -3.24
C SER A 2 -36.08 -6.49 -3.86
N PRO A 3 -36.06 -5.87 -5.05
CA PRO A 3 -34.83 -5.39 -5.68
C PRO A 3 -34.05 -4.39 -4.80
N LEU A 4 -34.77 -3.55 -4.05
CA LEU A 4 -34.20 -2.62 -3.08
C LEU A 4 -33.53 -3.34 -1.89
N SER A 5 -34.19 -4.36 -1.34
CA SER A 5 -33.63 -5.18 -0.26
C SER A 5 -32.34 -5.90 -0.69
N ARG A 6 -32.26 -6.42 -1.93
CA ARG A 6 -31.02 -6.99 -2.48
C ARG A 6 -29.92 -5.97 -2.74
N ARG A 7 -30.27 -4.71 -3.00
CA ARG A 7 -29.32 -3.61 -3.19
C ARG A 7 -28.70 -3.21 -1.86
N MET A 8 -29.54 -3.03 -0.83
CA MET A 8 -29.09 -2.63 0.52
C MET A 8 -28.19 -3.67 1.18
N THR A 9 -28.48 -4.97 1.02
CA THR A 9 -27.63 -6.04 1.59
C THR A 9 -26.23 -6.12 0.96
N ARG A 10 -26.02 -5.55 -0.23
CA ARG A 10 -24.72 -5.52 -0.91
C ARG A 10 -23.92 -4.25 -0.65
N LEU A 11 -24.54 -3.18 -0.13
CA LEU A 11 -23.85 -1.90 0.08
C LEU A 11 -22.66 -2.00 1.06
N PRO A 12 -22.75 -2.70 2.21
CA PRO A 12 -21.62 -2.81 3.12
C PRO A 12 -20.38 -3.45 2.49
N SER A 13 -20.56 -4.50 1.68
CA SER A 13 -19.44 -5.16 1.00
C SER A 13 -18.87 -4.30 -0.14
N LEU A 14 -19.71 -3.53 -0.82
CA LEU A 14 -19.27 -2.55 -1.83
C LEU A 14 -18.46 -1.42 -1.19
N TYR A 15 -18.91 -0.85 -0.07
CA TYR A 15 -18.15 0.15 0.66
C TYR A 15 -16.85 -0.43 1.22
N ALA A 16 -16.88 -1.63 1.79
CA ALA A 16 -15.66 -2.29 2.25
C ALA A 16 -14.63 -2.46 1.13
N SER A 17 -15.10 -2.73 -0.09
CA SER A 17 -14.26 -2.85 -1.28
C SER A 17 -13.76 -1.50 -1.80
N LEU A 18 -14.58 -0.43 -1.80
CA LEU A 18 -14.17 0.94 -2.18
C LEU A 18 -13.11 1.48 -1.21
N SER A 19 -13.37 1.31 0.08
CA SER A 19 -12.53 1.76 1.17
C SER A 19 -11.27 0.94 1.39
N LYS A 20 -11.13 -0.18 0.66
CA LYS A 20 -10.05 -1.16 0.84
C LYS A 20 -9.79 -1.44 2.33
N VAL A 21 -10.82 -1.84 3.07
CA VAL A 21 -10.81 -1.88 4.55
C VAL A 21 -9.60 -2.59 5.17
N LYS A 22 -9.07 -3.62 4.51
CA LYS A 22 -7.85 -4.34 4.90
C LYS A 22 -6.60 -3.44 4.83
N LEU A 23 -6.41 -2.75 3.70
CA LEU A 23 -5.33 -1.78 3.54
C LEU A 23 -5.52 -0.60 4.50
N SER A 24 -6.76 -0.14 4.68
CA SER A 24 -7.07 0.93 5.62
C SER A 24 -6.81 0.52 7.07
N ALA A 25 -6.97 -0.76 7.43
CA ALA A 25 -6.58 -1.26 8.75
C ALA A 25 -5.06 -1.19 8.97
N LEU A 26 -4.23 -1.40 7.93
CA LEU A 26 -2.78 -1.15 8.02
C LEU A 26 -2.47 0.30 8.37
N VAL A 27 -3.13 1.22 7.66
CA VAL A 27 -2.98 2.67 7.86
C VAL A 27 -3.40 3.07 9.28
N VAL A 28 -4.51 2.51 9.78
CA VAL A 28 -4.98 2.79 11.14
C VAL A 28 -4.00 2.23 12.17
N ALA A 29 -3.45 1.04 11.97
CA ALA A 29 -2.54 0.47 12.94
C ALA A 29 -1.19 1.19 12.99
N THR A 30 -0.65 1.68 11.86
CA THR A 30 0.55 2.53 11.89
C THR A 30 0.27 3.85 12.61
N THR A 31 -0.95 4.39 12.48
CA THR A 31 -1.41 5.54 13.26
C THR A 31 -1.47 5.21 14.76
N VAL A 32 -2.05 4.07 15.13
CA VAL A 32 -2.10 3.60 16.54
C VAL A 32 -0.69 3.44 17.11
N ALA A 33 0.24 2.86 16.34
CA ALA A 33 1.63 2.74 16.75
C ALA A 33 2.27 4.11 16.98
N GLY A 34 2.10 5.05 16.05
CA GLY A 34 2.57 6.43 16.21
C GLY A 34 2.00 7.12 17.46
N PHE A 35 0.71 6.92 17.74
CA PHE A 35 0.06 7.44 18.94
C PHE A 35 0.67 6.88 20.23
N GLN A 36 0.93 5.58 20.28
CA GLN A 36 1.54 4.95 21.46
C GLN A 36 2.99 5.38 21.69
N LEU A 37 3.70 5.75 20.63
CA LEU A 37 5.08 6.24 20.69
C LEU A 37 5.18 7.74 20.99
N SER A 38 4.04 8.43 21.10
CA SER A 38 4.01 9.83 21.47
C SER A 38 4.35 10.02 22.96
N PRO A 39 4.86 11.20 23.36
CA PRO A 39 5.20 11.47 24.75
C PRO A 39 4.00 11.63 25.69
N GLY A 40 2.77 11.74 25.15
CA GLY A 40 1.57 11.93 25.97
C GLY A 40 1.07 10.63 26.60
N SER A 41 0.17 10.77 27.57
CA SER A 41 -0.45 9.62 28.23
C SER A 41 -1.46 8.92 27.33
N LEU A 42 -1.52 7.59 27.40
CA LEU A 42 -2.48 6.79 26.63
C LEU A 42 -3.91 7.09 27.09
N GLN A 43 -4.66 7.80 26.25
CA GLN A 43 -6.09 8.06 26.45
C GLN A 43 -6.90 7.24 25.45
N LEU A 44 -7.49 6.12 25.89
CA LEU A 44 -8.25 5.22 25.02
C LEU A 44 -9.36 5.91 24.21
N PRO A 45 -10.14 6.86 24.76
CA PRO A 45 -11.13 7.58 23.96
C PRO A 45 -10.50 8.39 22.82
N LEU A 46 -9.39 9.08 23.10
CA LEU A 46 -8.66 9.90 22.12
C LEU A 46 -8.05 9.02 21.02
N LEU A 47 -7.46 7.88 21.41
CA LEU A 47 -6.97 6.89 20.46
C LEU A 47 -8.08 6.37 19.55
N ALA A 48 -9.26 6.06 20.10
CA ALA A 48 -10.41 5.59 19.33
C ALA A 48 -10.92 6.64 18.34
N TRP A 49 -11.01 7.91 18.74
CA TRP A 49 -11.36 9.01 17.83
C TRP A 49 -10.32 9.21 16.74
N THR A 50 -9.03 9.14 17.08
CA THR A 50 -7.93 9.26 16.13
C THR A 50 -7.95 8.13 15.11
N ALA A 51 -8.08 6.88 15.57
CA ALA A 51 -8.18 5.70 14.70
C ALA A 51 -9.39 5.78 13.77
N THR A 52 -10.55 6.20 14.29
CA THR A 52 -11.78 6.36 13.49
C THR A 52 -11.64 7.46 12.45
N GLY A 53 -11.07 8.61 12.82
CA GLY A 53 -10.82 9.73 11.92
C GLY A 53 -9.89 9.34 10.77
N VAL A 54 -8.77 8.68 11.09
CA VAL A 54 -7.84 8.19 10.07
C VAL A 54 -8.45 7.08 9.20
N ALA A 55 -9.27 6.19 9.76
CA ALA A 55 -9.98 5.18 8.98
C ALA A 55 -10.87 5.84 7.92
N LEU A 56 -11.68 6.83 8.31
CA LEU A 56 -12.56 7.57 7.40
C LEU A 56 -11.78 8.35 6.33
N SER A 57 -10.68 9.00 6.70
CA SER A 57 -9.78 9.67 5.75
C SER A 57 -9.16 8.67 4.76
N SER A 58 -8.76 7.49 5.22
CA SER A 58 -8.23 6.42 4.36
C SER A 58 -9.31 5.85 3.43
N PHE A 59 -10.55 5.72 3.90
CA PHE A 59 -11.69 5.31 3.09
C PHE A 59 -11.95 6.30 1.95
N SER A 60 -11.89 7.60 2.28
CA SER A 60 -11.99 8.69 1.31
C SER A 60 -10.91 8.58 0.23
N ALA A 61 -9.63 8.57 0.64
CA ALA A 61 -8.51 8.55 -0.30
C ALA A 61 -8.49 7.29 -1.19
N ASN A 62 -8.79 6.12 -0.63
CA ASN A 62 -8.89 4.88 -1.41
C ASN A 62 -10.04 4.89 -2.41
N THR A 63 -11.18 5.48 -2.04
CA THR A 63 -12.33 5.63 -2.94
C THR A 63 -12.03 6.62 -4.06
N LEU A 64 -11.45 7.78 -3.75
CA LEU A 64 -11.00 8.74 -4.77
C LEU A 64 -9.98 8.12 -5.74
N ASN A 65 -9.01 7.36 -5.22
CA ASN A 65 -8.07 6.63 -6.07
C ASN A 65 -8.79 5.67 -7.02
N GLN A 66 -9.76 4.87 -6.55
CA GLN A 66 -10.54 3.98 -7.43
C GLN A 66 -11.41 4.77 -8.42
N TRP A 67 -11.91 5.94 -8.02
CA TRP A 67 -12.70 6.81 -8.88
C TRP A 67 -11.87 7.35 -10.05
N PHE A 68 -10.67 7.89 -9.78
CA PHE A 68 -9.74 8.33 -10.81
C PHE A 68 -9.22 7.18 -11.68
N GLU A 69 -8.92 6.02 -11.09
CA GLU A 69 -8.31 4.89 -11.81
C GLU A 69 -9.31 3.99 -12.54
N SER A 70 -10.63 4.23 -12.45
CA SER A 70 -11.66 3.31 -12.93
C SER A 70 -11.46 2.81 -14.39
N PRO A 71 -11.13 3.65 -15.39
CA PRO A 71 -10.89 3.18 -16.76
C PRO A 71 -9.65 2.29 -16.90
N PHE A 72 -8.63 2.52 -16.09
CA PHE A 72 -7.37 1.76 -16.10
C PHE A 72 -7.49 0.47 -15.31
N ASP A 73 -8.24 0.50 -14.21
CA ASP A 73 -8.54 -0.69 -13.42
C ASP A 73 -9.26 -1.75 -14.26
N ALA A 74 -10.11 -1.35 -15.21
CA ALA A 74 -10.76 -2.26 -16.15
C ALA A 74 -9.79 -3.08 -17.02
N GLN A 75 -8.56 -2.59 -17.21
CA GLN A 75 -7.55 -3.19 -18.09
C GLN A 75 -6.61 -4.16 -17.35
N MET A 76 -6.65 -4.18 -16.01
CA MET A 76 -5.76 -5.00 -15.18
C MET A 76 -6.50 -6.23 -14.64
N GLY A 77 -5.88 -7.41 -14.79
CA GLY A 77 -6.47 -8.69 -14.39
C GLY A 77 -6.94 -8.73 -12.92
N ARG A 78 -6.19 -8.06 -12.04
CA ARG A 78 -6.44 -7.96 -10.59
C ARG A 78 -7.54 -6.97 -10.20
N THR A 79 -7.73 -5.89 -10.96
CA THR A 79 -8.58 -4.76 -10.54
C THR A 79 -9.82 -4.56 -11.39
N ARG A 80 -9.93 -5.25 -12.54
CA ARG A 80 -11.13 -5.27 -13.39
C ARG A 80 -12.42 -5.69 -12.68
N GLY A 81 -12.29 -6.45 -11.58
CA GLY A 81 -13.42 -6.88 -10.74
C GLY A 81 -13.89 -5.83 -9.74
N ARG A 82 -13.26 -4.64 -9.63
CA ARG A 82 -13.62 -3.61 -8.64
C ARG A 82 -15.03 -3.04 -8.88
N PRO A 83 -15.66 -2.43 -7.85
CA PRO A 83 -17.03 -1.93 -7.94
C PRO A 83 -17.27 -0.92 -9.09
N LEU A 84 -16.32 -0.03 -9.36
CA LEU A 84 -16.47 1.02 -10.38
C LEU A 84 -16.29 0.52 -11.82
N PRO A 85 -15.23 -0.25 -12.17
CA PRO A 85 -15.12 -0.86 -13.51
C PRO A 85 -16.31 -1.76 -13.86
N THR A 86 -16.86 -2.46 -12.86
CA THR A 86 -18.01 -3.36 -13.04
C THR A 86 -19.37 -2.66 -12.97
N GLN A 87 -19.40 -1.33 -12.78
CA GLN A 87 -20.62 -0.52 -12.64
C GLN A 87 -21.58 -1.03 -11.56
N ARG A 88 -21.08 -1.72 -10.52
CA ARG A 88 -21.89 -2.15 -9.37
C ARG A 88 -22.30 -0.98 -8.48
N LEU A 89 -21.63 0.17 -8.63
CA LEU A 89 -21.90 1.43 -7.96
C LEU A 89 -21.59 2.58 -8.95
N SER A 90 -22.39 3.67 -8.93
CA SER A 90 -22.17 4.78 -9.87
C SER A 90 -20.95 5.62 -9.47
N ALA A 91 -20.29 6.24 -10.46
CA ALA A 91 -19.16 7.12 -10.20
C ALA A 91 -19.52 8.28 -9.26
N SER A 92 -20.72 8.86 -9.42
CA SER A 92 -21.23 9.93 -8.56
C SER A 92 -21.41 9.47 -7.10
N HIS A 93 -21.98 8.27 -6.89
CA HIS A 93 -22.15 7.72 -5.54
C HIS A 93 -20.81 7.49 -4.84
N ALA A 94 -19.84 6.91 -5.56
CA ALA A 94 -18.50 6.70 -5.00
C ALA A 94 -17.82 8.02 -4.65
N PHE A 95 -17.94 9.03 -5.51
CA PHE A 95 -17.42 10.36 -5.24
C PHE A 95 -18.07 10.99 -4.00
N SER A 96 -19.40 10.99 -3.91
CA SER A 96 -20.12 11.51 -2.73
C SER A 96 -19.73 10.76 -1.45
N TYR A 97 -19.61 9.43 -1.49
CA TYR A 97 -19.12 8.64 -0.35
C TYR A 97 -17.71 9.08 0.07
N ALA A 98 -16.81 9.29 -0.90
CA ALA A 98 -15.46 9.71 -0.60
C ALA A 98 -15.40 11.11 0.04
N ILE A 99 -16.18 12.06 -0.46
CA ILE A 99 -16.24 13.42 0.10
C ILE A 99 -16.81 13.40 1.53
N VAL A 100 -17.93 12.70 1.75
CA VAL A 100 -18.53 12.57 3.08
C VAL A 100 -17.56 11.90 4.06
N ALA A 101 -16.94 10.78 3.67
CA ALA A 101 -15.95 10.10 4.52
C ALA A 101 -14.76 11.01 4.85
N GLY A 102 -14.26 11.79 3.88
CA GLY A 102 -13.13 12.70 4.08
C GLY A 102 -13.48 13.85 5.02
N LEU A 103 -14.62 14.51 4.81
CA LEU A 103 -15.10 15.59 5.68
C LEU A 103 -15.35 15.11 7.11
N CYS A 104 -16.00 13.96 7.27
CA CYS A 104 -16.21 13.35 8.58
C CYS A 104 -14.90 12.95 9.26
N GLY A 105 -13.96 12.33 8.52
CA GLY A 105 -12.67 11.89 9.07
C GLY A 105 -11.80 13.05 9.52
N VAL A 106 -11.58 14.02 8.64
CA VAL A 106 -10.78 15.22 8.94
C VAL A 106 -11.46 16.09 10.01
N GLY A 107 -12.78 16.28 9.92
CA GLY A 107 -13.53 17.03 10.93
C GLY A 107 -13.49 16.38 12.32
N LEU A 108 -13.59 15.05 12.39
CA LEU A 108 -13.45 14.32 13.65
C LEU A 108 -12.06 14.51 14.26
N LEU A 109 -11.00 14.44 13.44
CA LEU A 109 -9.64 14.71 13.92
C LEU A 109 -9.48 16.15 14.38
N ALA A 110 -10.04 17.13 13.67
CA ALA A 110 -9.96 18.54 14.05
C ALA A 110 -10.59 18.81 15.43
N VAL A 111 -11.73 18.16 15.71
CA VAL A 111 -12.47 18.34 16.97
C VAL A 111 -11.88 17.53 18.13
N LYS A 112 -11.39 16.31 17.86
CA LYS A 112 -10.99 15.37 18.92
C LYS A 112 -9.48 15.16 19.06
N ALA A 113 -8.75 15.09 17.95
CA ALA A 113 -7.33 14.72 17.91
C ALA A 113 -6.37 15.92 17.78
N GLY A 114 -6.91 17.11 17.52
CA GLY A 114 -6.16 18.35 17.36
C GLY A 114 -6.01 18.80 15.91
N TRP A 115 -5.74 20.09 15.74
CA TRP A 115 -5.70 20.72 14.41
C TRP A 115 -4.59 20.15 13.53
N LEU A 116 -3.41 19.84 14.10
CA LEU A 116 -2.26 19.33 13.35
C LEU A 116 -2.54 17.94 12.75
N ALA A 117 -3.18 17.06 13.53
CA ALA A 117 -3.65 15.75 13.05
C ALA A 117 -4.62 15.89 11.87
N ALA A 118 -5.54 16.87 11.94
CA ALA A 118 -6.49 17.14 10.88
C ALA A 118 -5.82 17.68 9.60
N VAL A 119 -4.87 18.61 9.73
CA VAL A 119 -4.11 19.16 8.58
C VAL A 119 -3.28 18.08 7.90
N LEU A 120 -2.58 17.25 8.67
CA LEU A 120 -1.83 16.10 8.13
C LEU A 120 -2.78 15.13 7.41
N SER A 121 -3.94 14.83 7.99
CA SER A 121 -4.94 13.93 7.38
C SER A 121 -5.53 14.50 6.09
N GLY A 122 -5.99 15.75 6.09
CA GLY A 122 -6.56 16.41 4.92
C GLY A 122 -5.54 16.55 3.79
N THR A 123 -4.31 16.94 4.14
CA THR A 123 -3.18 17.01 3.20
C THR A 123 -2.86 15.63 2.65
N ASN A 124 -2.91 14.57 3.45
CA ASN A 124 -2.66 13.21 2.97
C ASN A 124 -3.73 12.73 1.97
N ILE A 125 -5.01 13.08 2.18
CA ILE A 125 -6.08 12.81 1.20
C ILE A 125 -5.77 13.51 -0.13
N ALA A 126 -5.43 14.80 -0.08
CA ALA A 126 -5.10 15.58 -1.27
C ALA A 126 -3.84 15.06 -1.97
N LEU A 127 -2.78 14.76 -1.21
CA LEU A 127 -1.53 14.20 -1.71
C LEU A 127 -1.76 12.86 -2.41
N TYR A 128 -2.59 11.99 -1.82
CA TYR A 128 -2.92 10.70 -2.42
C TYR A 128 -3.75 10.90 -3.70
N ALA A 129 -4.90 11.57 -3.59
CA ALA A 129 -5.87 11.64 -4.69
C ALA A 129 -5.43 12.56 -5.85
N ALA A 130 -4.88 13.73 -5.54
CA ALA A 130 -4.59 14.77 -6.53
C ALA A 130 -3.16 14.77 -7.06
N LEU A 131 -2.19 14.23 -6.30
CA LEU A 131 -0.79 14.19 -6.73
C LEU A 131 -0.32 12.78 -7.08
N TYR A 132 -0.35 11.86 -6.12
CA TYR A 132 0.14 10.49 -6.32
C TYR A 132 -0.63 9.74 -7.42
N THR A 133 -1.96 9.74 -7.37
CA THR A 133 -2.78 8.97 -8.32
C THR A 133 -2.55 9.41 -9.79
N PRO A 134 -2.53 10.71 -10.14
CA PRO A 134 -2.15 11.14 -11.48
C PRO A 134 -0.69 10.85 -11.83
N LEU A 135 0.25 11.01 -10.88
CA LEU A 135 1.68 10.77 -11.13
C LEU A 135 1.98 9.35 -11.60
N LYS A 136 1.20 8.36 -11.18
CA LYS A 136 1.30 6.98 -11.67
C LYS A 136 1.24 6.86 -13.20
N ARG A 137 0.68 7.86 -13.89
CA ARG A 137 0.55 7.94 -15.36
C ARG A 137 1.59 8.81 -16.04
N SER A 138 2.28 9.67 -15.30
CA SER A 138 3.15 10.68 -15.90
C SER A 138 4.60 10.57 -15.51
N SER A 139 4.93 10.00 -14.34
CA SER A 139 6.30 9.99 -13.85
C SER A 139 6.62 8.81 -12.92
N VAL A 140 7.85 8.33 -12.98
CA VAL A 140 8.40 7.37 -12.02
C VAL A 140 8.42 7.92 -10.58
N ALA A 141 8.36 9.25 -10.42
CA ALA A 141 8.29 9.93 -9.13
C ALA A 141 7.07 9.51 -8.28
N ASN A 142 6.06 8.88 -8.90
CA ASN A 142 4.90 8.35 -8.17
C ASN A 142 5.30 7.46 -6.99
N THR A 143 6.35 6.64 -7.11
CA THR A 143 6.78 5.77 -6.00
C THR A 143 7.19 6.58 -4.76
N TRP A 144 7.94 7.67 -4.95
CA TRP A 144 8.42 8.52 -3.86
C TRP A 144 7.29 9.34 -3.24
N VAL A 145 6.42 9.93 -4.07
CA VAL A 145 5.25 10.66 -3.57
C VAL A 145 4.29 9.72 -2.84
N GLY A 146 4.08 8.52 -3.35
CA GLY A 146 3.29 7.48 -2.67
C GLY A 146 3.91 7.05 -1.35
N ALA A 147 5.24 7.03 -1.27
CA ALA A 147 5.93 6.73 -0.02
C ALA A 147 5.71 7.83 1.05
N VAL A 148 5.62 9.11 0.65
CA VAL A 148 5.22 10.21 1.55
C VAL A 148 3.80 10.00 2.06
N VAL A 149 2.86 9.60 1.20
CA VAL A 149 1.47 9.28 1.61
C VAL A 149 1.46 8.18 2.67
N GLY A 150 2.29 7.15 2.49
CA GLY A 150 2.44 6.05 3.44
C GLY A 150 3.13 6.45 4.76
N ALA A 151 3.94 7.51 4.77
CA ALA A 151 4.69 7.98 5.93
C ALA A 151 3.86 8.82 6.91
N ILE A 152 2.82 9.50 6.42
CA ILE A 152 2.01 10.43 7.22
C ILE A 152 1.14 9.78 8.32
N PRO A 153 0.51 8.60 8.14
CA PRO A 153 -0.34 7.99 9.17
C PRO A 153 0.27 7.85 10.58
N PRO A 154 1.49 7.30 10.77
CA PRO A 154 2.11 7.29 12.10
C PRO A 154 2.38 8.69 12.65
N MET A 155 2.66 9.68 11.78
CA MET A 155 2.81 11.07 12.19
C MET A 155 1.50 11.65 12.72
N ILE A 156 0.37 11.36 12.08
CA ILE A 156 -0.96 11.75 12.58
C ILE A 156 -1.19 11.17 13.98
N GLY A 157 -0.86 9.90 14.16
CA GLY A 157 -0.94 9.23 15.46
C GLY A 157 -0.10 9.92 16.52
N TYR A 158 1.19 10.17 16.20
CA TYR A 158 2.15 10.78 17.12
C TYR A 158 1.68 12.16 17.60
N VAL A 159 1.23 13.02 16.68
CA VAL A 159 0.76 14.36 17.06
C VAL A 159 -0.55 14.33 17.83
N ALA A 160 -1.43 13.37 17.51
CA ALA A 160 -2.70 13.19 18.23
C ALA A 160 -2.49 12.65 19.65
N GLY A 161 -1.44 11.86 19.87
CA GLY A 161 -1.10 11.29 21.18
C GLY A 161 -0.43 12.26 22.13
N GLY A 162 -0.10 13.49 21.69
CA GLY A 162 0.53 14.53 22.51
C GLY A 162 1.94 14.90 22.06
N GLY A 163 2.45 14.33 20.97
CA GLY A 163 3.69 14.78 20.34
C GLY A 163 3.53 16.05 19.51
N GLY A 164 4.64 16.73 19.21
CA GLY A 164 4.66 17.87 18.30
C GLY A 164 4.97 17.46 16.86
N PHE A 165 5.04 18.44 15.96
CA PHE A 165 5.72 18.26 14.66
C PHE A 165 7.24 18.40 14.85
N ASP A 166 7.82 17.46 15.59
CA ASP A 166 9.21 17.48 16.06
C ASP A 166 10.05 16.37 15.39
N LEU A 167 11.27 16.18 15.87
CA LEU A 167 12.17 15.15 15.37
C LEU A 167 11.58 13.75 15.52
N GLY A 168 10.86 13.45 16.61
CA GLY A 168 10.23 12.16 16.82
C GLY A 168 9.17 11.89 15.75
N CYS A 169 8.29 12.86 15.51
CA CYS A 169 7.30 12.80 14.44
C CYS A 169 7.94 12.52 13.07
N LEU A 170 8.98 13.26 12.71
CA LEU A 170 9.68 13.13 11.43
C LEU A 170 10.40 11.78 11.29
N VAL A 171 11.03 11.28 12.36
CA VAL A 171 11.74 9.98 12.33
C VAL A 171 10.77 8.81 12.19
N LEU A 172 9.58 8.87 12.81
CA LEU A 172 8.53 7.85 12.59
C LEU A 172 8.06 7.84 11.14
N GLY A 173 7.81 9.03 10.58
CA GLY A 173 7.48 9.19 9.17
C GLY A 173 8.60 8.65 8.26
N ALA A 174 9.86 9.03 8.51
CA ALA A 174 11.02 8.60 7.74
C ALA A 174 11.25 7.09 7.81
N THR A 175 11.04 6.48 8.97
CA THR A 175 11.15 5.03 9.16
C THR A 175 10.14 4.30 8.27
N LEU A 176 8.85 4.69 8.32
CA LEU A 176 7.82 4.07 7.49
C LEU A 176 8.01 4.41 6.00
N TYR A 177 8.47 5.62 5.70
CA TYR A 177 8.88 6.06 4.36
C TYR A 177 9.90 5.09 3.76
N CYS A 178 11.00 4.83 4.45
CA CYS A 178 12.07 3.94 3.99
C CYS A 178 11.66 2.47 3.99
N TRP A 179 10.94 2.03 5.02
CA TRP A 179 10.55 0.63 5.19
C TRP A 179 9.74 0.09 4.02
N GLN A 180 8.80 0.87 3.48
CA GLN A 180 7.92 0.37 2.41
C GLN A 180 8.63 0.16 1.04
N PHE A 181 9.78 0.80 0.78
CA PHE A 181 10.47 0.71 -0.52
C PHE A 181 10.89 -0.71 -0.92
N PRO A 182 11.61 -1.50 -0.08
CA PRO A 182 11.96 -2.87 -0.43
C PRO A 182 10.74 -3.73 -0.77
N HIS A 183 9.64 -3.61 -0.01
CA HIS A 183 8.40 -4.35 -0.29
C HIS A 183 7.72 -3.86 -1.57
N PHE A 184 7.51 -2.55 -1.72
CA PHE A 184 6.83 -2.01 -2.88
C PHE A 184 7.60 -2.25 -4.17
N ASN A 185 8.92 -2.07 -4.16
CA ASN A 185 9.76 -2.31 -5.32
C ASN A 185 9.78 -3.80 -5.71
N ALA A 186 9.85 -4.71 -4.73
CA ALA A 186 9.71 -6.14 -4.96
C ALA A 186 8.34 -6.53 -5.55
N LEU A 187 7.25 -5.96 -5.01
CA LEU A 187 5.90 -6.17 -5.54
C LEU A 187 5.77 -5.65 -6.97
N SER A 188 6.24 -4.42 -7.21
CA SER A 188 6.15 -3.76 -8.51
C SER A 188 6.95 -4.47 -9.60
N TRP A 189 8.04 -5.16 -9.22
CA TRP A 189 8.80 -6.02 -10.11
C TRP A 189 7.98 -7.21 -10.62
N ASN A 190 7.25 -7.87 -9.72
CA ASN A 190 6.41 -9.01 -10.07
C ASN A 190 5.20 -8.60 -10.91
N LEU A 191 4.75 -7.35 -10.79
CA LEU A 191 3.58 -6.80 -11.50
C LEU A 191 3.95 -5.98 -12.76
N ARG A 192 5.23 -5.92 -13.14
CA ARG A 192 5.71 -5.05 -14.24
C ARG A 192 4.97 -5.25 -15.57
N ALA A 193 4.62 -6.50 -15.90
CA ALA A 193 3.92 -6.81 -17.14
C ALA A 193 2.51 -6.21 -17.16
N ASP A 194 1.81 -6.25 -16.02
CA ASP A 194 0.46 -5.69 -15.90
C ASP A 194 0.50 -4.15 -15.94
N TYR A 195 1.50 -3.55 -15.28
CA TYR A 195 1.72 -2.10 -15.32
C TYR A 195 2.05 -1.60 -16.72
N SER A 196 2.92 -2.31 -17.44
CA SER A 196 3.25 -2.00 -18.84
C SER A 196 2.00 -2.06 -19.73
N ARG A 197 1.18 -3.12 -19.63
CA ARG A 197 -0.05 -3.25 -20.43
C ARG A 197 -1.08 -2.16 -20.14
N ALA A 198 -1.21 -1.74 -18.89
CA ALA A 198 -2.11 -0.67 -18.52
C ALA A 198 -1.53 0.73 -18.78
N GLY A 199 -0.24 0.86 -19.14
CA GLY A 199 0.43 2.14 -19.45
C GLY A 199 0.92 2.93 -18.23
N TYR A 200 1.19 2.26 -17.10
CA TYR A 200 1.68 2.91 -15.89
C TYR A 200 3.18 3.25 -15.98
N CYS A 201 3.55 4.44 -15.52
CA CYS A 201 4.93 4.93 -15.46
C CYS A 201 5.65 4.44 -14.19
N MET A 202 5.64 3.13 -13.94
CA MET A 202 6.34 2.55 -12.79
C MET A 202 7.84 2.47 -13.03
N ALA A 203 8.65 2.74 -12.00
CA ALA A 203 10.10 2.55 -12.07
C ALA A 203 10.45 1.11 -12.49
N SER A 204 9.70 0.10 -12.06
CA SER A 204 9.96 -1.30 -12.42
C SER A 204 9.79 -1.60 -13.92
N VAL A 205 9.09 -0.74 -14.65
CA VAL A 205 8.89 -0.84 -16.10
C VAL A 205 9.90 0.04 -16.84
N LEU A 206 9.99 1.33 -16.46
CA LEU A 206 10.77 2.33 -17.20
C LEU A 206 12.24 2.38 -16.79
N ASN A 207 12.56 2.09 -15.53
CA ASN A 207 13.92 2.09 -15.02
C ASN A 207 14.12 0.96 -13.97
N PRO A 208 14.25 -0.30 -14.44
CA PRO A 208 14.43 -1.46 -13.56
C PRO A 208 15.61 -1.33 -12.59
N LYS A 209 16.70 -0.68 -13.02
CA LYS A 209 17.87 -0.41 -12.17
C LYS A 209 17.51 0.49 -10.98
N LEU A 210 16.78 1.57 -11.23
CA LEU A 210 16.30 2.46 -10.17
C LEU A 210 15.41 1.74 -9.15
N THR A 211 14.62 0.74 -9.60
CA THR A 211 13.76 -0.06 -8.70
C THR A 211 14.58 -0.88 -7.72
N VAL A 212 15.58 -1.62 -8.20
CA VAL A 212 16.43 -2.45 -7.34
C VAL A 212 17.38 -1.61 -6.48
N ASP A 213 17.92 -0.53 -7.04
CA ASP A 213 18.78 0.40 -6.31
C ASP A 213 18.01 1.11 -5.20
N SER A 214 16.78 1.56 -5.48
CA SER A 214 15.93 2.21 -4.48
C SER A 214 15.53 1.24 -3.37
N ALA A 215 15.28 -0.04 -3.67
CA ALA A 215 15.04 -1.04 -2.63
C ALA A 215 16.24 -1.14 -1.67
N LEU A 216 17.46 -1.32 -2.22
CA LEU A 216 18.67 -1.44 -1.41
C LEU A 216 19.00 -0.16 -0.62
N ARG A 217 18.93 1.02 -1.25
CA ARG A 217 19.26 2.30 -0.59
C ARG A 217 18.36 2.57 0.62
N HIS A 218 17.06 2.30 0.49
CA HIS A 218 16.14 2.52 1.61
C HIS A 218 16.25 1.42 2.69
N SER A 219 16.56 0.17 2.31
CA SER A 219 16.94 -0.85 3.31
C SER A 219 18.17 -0.45 4.11
N LEU A 220 19.20 0.13 3.46
CA LEU A 220 20.38 0.64 4.14
C LEU A 220 20.05 1.85 5.04
N ALA A 221 19.17 2.74 4.59
CA ALA A 221 18.76 3.92 5.37
C ALA A 221 18.04 3.57 6.68
N LEU A 222 17.44 2.38 6.79
CA LEU A 222 16.81 1.92 8.04
C LEU A 222 17.82 1.71 9.19
N LEU A 223 19.10 1.44 8.88
CA LEU A 223 20.13 1.25 9.90
C LEU A 223 20.45 2.53 10.69
N PRO A 224 20.77 3.69 10.07
CA PRO A 224 20.91 4.93 10.82
C PRO A 224 19.57 5.45 11.36
N LEU A 225 18.43 5.14 10.72
CA LEU A 225 17.12 5.54 11.22
C LEU A 225 16.76 4.88 12.56
N SER A 226 17.15 3.61 12.80
CA SER A 226 16.91 2.99 14.11
C SER A 226 17.71 3.66 15.23
N ALA A 227 18.91 4.17 14.93
CA ALA A 227 19.67 4.99 15.88
C ALA A 227 19.01 6.36 16.10
N LEU A 228 18.47 6.99 15.04
CA LEU A 228 17.73 8.25 15.14
C LEU A 228 16.44 8.11 15.96
N VAL A 229 15.77 6.95 15.93
CA VAL A 229 14.61 6.69 16.79
C VAL A 229 15.00 6.82 18.27
N VAL A 230 16.13 6.22 18.66
CA VAL A 230 16.64 6.34 20.04
C VAL A 230 17.06 7.77 20.35
N TYR A 231 17.81 8.41 19.45
CA TYR A 231 18.25 9.80 19.62
C TYR A 231 17.08 10.80 19.75
N SER A 232 15.96 10.54 19.07
CA SER A 232 14.78 11.39 19.11
C SER A 232 14.01 11.34 20.43
N GLY A 233 14.36 10.44 21.36
CA GLY A 233 13.68 10.27 22.64
C GLY A 233 12.35 9.51 22.55
N ILE A 234 12.01 8.92 21.38
CA ILE A 234 10.85 8.03 21.25
C ILE A 234 11.09 6.71 22.00
N CYS A 235 12.33 6.24 22.01
CA CYS A 235 12.73 5.02 22.68
C CYS A 235 14.03 5.27 23.45
N ASP A 236 13.96 5.29 24.78
CA ASP A 236 15.14 5.56 25.61
C ASP A 236 16.13 4.39 25.70
N SER A 237 15.72 3.22 25.21
CA SER A 237 16.48 1.98 25.36
C SER A 237 17.34 1.70 24.11
N TRP A 238 18.66 1.71 24.29
CA TRP A 238 19.63 1.30 23.26
C TRP A 238 19.41 -0.14 22.77
N TRP A 239 18.73 -0.98 23.56
CA TRP A 239 18.31 -2.32 23.16
C TRP A 239 17.44 -2.32 21.91
N PHE A 240 16.70 -1.23 21.63
CA PHE A 240 15.96 -1.08 20.39
C PHE A 240 16.85 -1.25 19.16
N ILE A 241 18.06 -0.67 19.17
CA ILE A 241 19.02 -0.77 18.06
C ILE A 241 19.47 -2.22 17.90
N VAL A 242 19.79 -2.90 19.01
CA VAL A 242 20.20 -4.30 19.00
C VAL A 242 19.13 -5.20 18.41
N HIS A 243 17.85 -4.97 18.72
CA HIS A 243 16.75 -5.76 18.19
C HIS A 243 16.39 -5.41 16.73
N ALA A 244 16.44 -4.13 16.36
CA ALA A 244 16.12 -3.69 15.01
C ALA A 244 17.20 -4.06 13.98
N THR A 245 18.48 -4.08 14.39
CA THR A 245 19.62 -4.27 13.48
C THR A 245 19.58 -5.61 12.74
N PRO A 246 19.35 -6.78 13.37
CA PRO A 246 19.25 -8.06 12.66
C PRO A 246 18.16 -8.07 11.58
N LEU A 247 17.00 -7.46 11.87
CA LEU A 247 15.90 -7.38 10.89
C LEU A 247 16.30 -6.49 9.70
N HIS A 248 16.86 -5.31 9.97
CA HIS A 248 17.31 -4.39 8.92
C HIS A 248 18.45 -5.00 8.09
N LEU A 249 19.41 -5.71 8.72
CA LEU A 249 20.46 -6.43 8.01
C LEU A 249 19.91 -7.56 7.14
N GLY A 250 18.92 -8.31 7.63
CA GLY A 250 18.20 -9.29 6.83
C GLY A 250 17.55 -8.66 5.60
N MET A 251 16.93 -7.49 5.76
CA MET A 251 16.30 -6.75 4.67
C MET A 251 17.33 -6.23 3.67
N VAL A 252 18.46 -5.68 4.13
CA VAL A 252 19.59 -5.27 3.31
C VAL A 252 20.14 -6.45 2.52
N TYR A 253 20.33 -7.61 3.16
CA TYR A 253 20.82 -8.81 2.50
C TYR A 253 19.89 -9.28 1.37
N LEU A 254 18.57 -9.34 1.62
CA LEU A 254 17.61 -9.73 0.59
C LEU A 254 17.48 -8.67 -0.52
N ALA A 255 17.58 -7.38 -0.19
CA ALA A 255 17.58 -6.30 -1.17
C ALA A 255 18.84 -6.34 -2.05
N TYR A 256 19.99 -6.68 -1.46
CA TYR A 256 21.23 -6.90 -2.18
C TYR A 256 21.11 -8.10 -3.13
N GLN A 257 20.57 -9.22 -2.67
CA GLN A 257 20.31 -10.39 -3.52
C GLN A 257 19.35 -10.08 -4.67
N PHE A 258 18.31 -9.28 -4.40
CA PHE A 258 17.38 -8.81 -5.43
C PHE A 258 18.07 -7.91 -6.45
N ARG A 259 18.99 -7.05 -6.01
CA ARG A 259 19.78 -6.19 -6.90
C ARG A 259 20.76 -6.97 -7.77
N GLN A 260 21.43 -7.97 -7.22
CA GLN A 260 22.41 -8.78 -7.96
C GLN A 260 21.74 -9.69 -8.99
N ASN A 261 20.62 -10.31 -8.61
CA ASN A 261 19.88 -11.22 -9.49
C ASN A 261 18.39 -10.85 -9.53
N PRO A 262 17.99 -9.78 -10.27
CA PRO A 262 16.61 -9.30 -10.31
C PRO A 262 15.67 -10.32 -10.97
N SER A 263 14.94 -11.08 -10.16
CA SER A 263 14.08 -12.18 -10.61
C SER A 263 12.81 -12.27 -9.76
N ARG A 264 11.80 -13.00 -10.24
CA ARG A 264 10.57 -13.23 -9.45
C ARG A 264 10.85 -13.87 -8.10
N PRO A 265 11.73 -14.91 -7.99
CA PRO A 265 12.06 -15.51 -6.70
C PRO A 265 12.73 -14.53 -5.72
N THR A 266 13.73 -13.75 -6.17
CA THR A 266 14.45 -12.80 -5.29
C THR A 266 13.54 -11.67 -4.84
N ALA A 267 12.69 -11.14 -5.74
CA ALA A 267 11.66 -10.17 -5.39
C ALA A 267 10.66 -10.73 -4.36
N ARG A 268 10.16 -11.96 -4.55
CA ARG A 268 9.23 -12.58 -3.58
C ARG A 268 9.86 -12.76 -2.20
N ARG A 269 11.13 -13.19 -2.13
CA ARG A 269 11.85 -13.32 -0.85
C ARG A 269 11.96 -11.98 -0.13
N LEU A 270 12.31 -10.91 -0.85
CA LEU A 270 12.38 -9.56 -0.26
C LEU A 270 11.01 -9.06 0.20
N PHE A 271 9.95 -9.30 -0.58
CA PHE A 271 8.59 -8.87 -0.25
C PHE A 271 8.06 -9.49 1.06
N PHE A 272 8.38 -10.75 1.32
CA PHE A 272 7.88 -11.52 2.47
C PHE A 272 8.88 -11.67 3.62
N ILE A 273 9.91 -10.82 3.70
CA ILE A 273 10.91 -10.94 4.76
C ILE A 273 10.29 -10.91 6.17
N ASP A 274 9.31 -10.04 6.37
CA ASP A 274 8.58 -9.88 7.64
C ASP A 274 7.48 -10.95 7.82
N ASN A 275 7.53 -12.04 7.03
CA ASN A 275 6.65 -13.20 7.15
C ASN A 275 7.43 -14.52 7.05
N PRO A 276 8.09 -14.94 8.14
CA PRO A 276 8.83 -16.21 8.16
C PRO A 276 7.93 -17.45 8.03
N ILE A 277 6.64 -17.36 8.39
CA ILE A 277 5.69 -18.51 8.38
C ILE A 277 5.38 -18.96 6.95
N ASN A 278 5.36 -18.03 5.99
CA ASN A 278 5.05 -18.36 4.59
C ASN A 278 6.24 -18.98 3.82
N LYS A 279 7.45 -19.02 4.40
CA LYS A 279 8.62 -19.71 3.79
C LYS A 279 8.33 -21.19 3.50
N ARG A 280 7.54 -21.86 4.35
CA ARG A 280 7.22 -23.30 4.18
C ARG A 280 6.26 -23.57 3.02
N LEU A 281 5.33 -22.67 2.73
CA LEU A 281 4.38 -22.83 1.62
C LEU A 281 5.00 -22.46 0.26
N THR A 282 5.94 -21.51 0.23
CA THR A 282 6.63 -21.15 -1.03
C THR A 282 7.57 -22.21 -1.57
N ASN A 283 8.11 -23.09 -0.73
CA ASN A 283 8.96 -24.20 -1.19
C ASN A 283 8.14 -25.41 -1.70
N GLN A 284 6.86 -25.52 -1.34
CA GLN A 284 5.98 -26.60 -1.82
C GLN A 284 5.42 -26.36 -3.23
N CYS A 285 5.34 -25.11 -3.70
CA CYS A 285 4.86 -24.80 -5.05
C CYS A 285 5.98 -24.70 -6.11
N ALA A 286 7.22 -25.06 -5.78
CA ALA A 286 8.38 -25.03 -6.68
C ALA A 286 8.97 -26.43 -6.98
N GLY A 287 8.20 -27.50 -6.78
CA GLY A 287 8.56 -28.87 -7.17
C GLY A 287 7.72 -29.39 -8.34
N PRO A 288 8.24 -30.31 -9.18
CA PRO A 288 7.44 -30.97 -10.21
C PRO A 288 6.32 -31.78 -9.55
N ARG A 289 5.11 -31.74 -10.12
CA ARG A 289 3.99 -32.56 -9.65
C ARG A 289 4.29 -34.04 -9.90
N GLY A 290 4.34 -34.83 -8.83
CA GLY A 290 4.28 -36.29 -8.82
C GLY A 290 3.51 -36.75 -7.58
N PRO A 291 2.83 -37.91 -7.61
CA PRO A 291 1.83 -38.27 -6.61
C PRO A 291 2.44 -39.00 -5.39
N THR A 292 1.66 -38.96 -4.30
CA THR A 292 1.60 -39.87 -3.13
C THR A 292 2.18 -39.43 -1.78
N ASP A 293 1.30 -39.69 -0.80
CA ASP A 293 1.47 -40.08 0.60
C ASP A 293 1.56 -39.06 1.75
N TYR A 294 0.48 -39.12 2.54
CA TYR A 294 0.35 -38.75 3.95
C TYR A 294 1.28 -39.59 4.83
N HIS A 295 1.98 -38.97 5.79
CA HIS A 295 2.11 -39.42 7.19
C HIS A 295 3.00 -38.46 7.99
N GLY A 296 2.62 -38.21 9.25
CA GLY A 296 3.59 -38.04 10.36
C GLY A 296 3.71 -36.66 11.03
N GLY A 297 3.10 -36.52 12.21
CA GLY A 297 3.81 -36.22 13.47
C GLY A 297 4.34 -34.80 13.76
N CYS A 298 3.74 -34.16 14.77
CA CYS A 298 4.28 -33.03 15.56
C CYS A 298 5.56 -33.43 16.35
N PRO A 299 6.41 -32.49 16.82
CA PRO A 299 6.19 -31.88 18.14
C PRO A 299 6.60 -30.40 18.26
N GLY A 300 6.06 -29.73 19.29
CA GLY A 300 6.07 -28.27 19.44
C GLY A 300 7.25 -27.67 20.22
N TYR A 301 7.19 -26.36 20.43
CA TYR A 301 7.90 -25.66 21.51
C TYR A 301 7.07 -24.46 22.01
N HIS A 302 6.86 -24.49 23.32
CA HIS A 302 6.36 -23.42 24.16
C HIS A 302 7.43 -22.33 24.36
N MET A 303 6.94 -21.15 24.77
CA MET A 303 7.61 -20.15 25.61
C MET A 303 8.48 -19.11 24.91
N LEU A 304 7.96 -17.88 24.83
CA LEU A 304 8.57 -16.66 25.37
C LEU A 304 7.45 -15.60 25.50
N ALA A 305 6.78 -15.64 26.64
CA ALA A 305 5.90 -14.59 27.12
C ALA A 305 6.77 -13.54 27.83
N GLY A 306 6.56 -12.26 27.50
CA GLY A 306 7.17 -11.14 28.22
C GLY A 306 8.08 -10.26 27.37
N GLN A 307 7.57 -9.63 26.32
CA GLN A 307 8.18 -8.44 25.73
C GLN A 307 7.07 -7.47 25.31
N GLY A 308 7.19 -6.21 25.75
CA GLY A 308 6.31 -5.11 25.32
C GLY A 308 6.32 -4.96 23.80
N PRO A 309 5.26 -4.42 23.19
CA PRO A 309 5.10 -4.44 21.75
C PRO A 309 6.11 -3.49 21.09
N THR A 310 7.19 -4.04 20.54
CA THR A 310 8.03 -3.34 19.56
C THR A 310 7.16 -3.02 18.34
N VAL A 311 7.29 -1.82 17.76
CA VAL A 311 6.56 -1.38 16.55
C VAL A 311 6.62 -2.43 15.44
N THR A 312 7.77 -3.08 15.30
CA THR A 312 8.02 -4.22 14.42
C THR A 312 7.08 -5.40 14.69
N LEU A 313 6.91 -5.79 15.95
CA LEU A 313 6.01 -6.86 16.40
C LEU A 313 4.54 -6.51 16.16
N CYS A 314 4.18 -5.23 16.31
CA CYS A 314 2.84 -4.74 16.01
C CYS A 314 2.55 -4.78 14.49
N MET A 315 3.53 -4.39 13.67
CA MET A 315 3.44 -4.43 12.21
C MET A 315 3.45 -5.87 11.67
N GLU A 316 4.29 -6.77 12.20
CA GLU A 316 4.34 -8.19 11.84
C GLU A 316 3.02 -8.92 12.11
N ARG A 317 2.45 -8.73 13.32
CA ARG A 317 1.19 -9.37 13.75
C ARG A 317 -0.02 -8.83 12.97
N LEU A 318 0.06 -7.59 12.53
CA LEU A 318 -0.97 -6.94 11.72
C LEU A 318 -0.91 -7.39 10.25
N GLU A 319 0.28 -7.50 9.66
CA GLU A 319 0.43 -8.06 8.32
C GLU A 319 0.04 -9.55 8.24
N GLU A 320 0.17 -10.30 9.33
CA GLU A 320 -0.31 -11.69 9.47
C GLU A 320 -1.84 -11.78 9.36
N ILE A 321 -2.59 -10.94 10.08
CA ILE A 321 -4.06 -10.88 10.05
C ILE A 321 -4.57 -10.54 8.63
N LEU A 322 -3.85 -9.70 7.88
CA LEU A 322 -4.27 -9.18 6.59
C LEU A 322 -3.91 -10.09 5.40
N ARG A 323 -2.81 -10.85 5.49
CA ARG A 323 -2.42 -11.82 4.46
C ARG A 323 -3.37 -13.00 4.37
N ASN A 324 -3.92 -13.45 5.49
CA ASN A 324 -4.98 -14.48 5.51
C ASN A 324 -6.24 -14.02 4.78
N THR A 325 -6.42 -12.71 4.55
CA THR A 325 -7.58 -12.17 3.86
C THR A 325 -7.34 -11.85 2.38
N GLU A 326 -6.12 -11.58 1.90
CA GLU A 326 -5.85 -11.34 0.46
C GLU A 326 -5.96 -12.62 -0.40
N LEU A 327 -5.57 -13.78 0.15
CA LEU A 327 -5.72 -15.09 -0.50
C LEU A 327 -7.20 -15.41 -0.84
N ASN A 328 -8.14 -14.99 -0.01
CA ASN A 328 -9.58 -15.20 -0.25
C ASN A 328 -10.20 -14.25 -1.29
N THR A 329 -9.51 -13.15 -1.66
CA THR A 329 -9.92 -12.26 -2.76
C THR A 329 -9.27 -12.60 -4.10
N ALA A 330 -8.28 -13.51 -4.09
CA ALA A 330 -7.58 -14.00 -5.28
C ALA A 330 -8.19 -15.29 -5.87
N ALA A 331 -9.24 -15.85 -5.25
CA ALA A 331 -9.98 -16.95 -5.85
C ALA A 331 -10.59 -16.48 -7.20
N PRO A 332 -10.39 -17.24 -8.29
CA PRO A 332 -10.88 -16.86 -9.60
C PRO A 332 -12.41 -16.83 -9.57
N THR A 333 -13.00 -15.64 -9.61
CA THR A 333 -14.42 -15.51 -9.97
C THR A 333 -14.52 -15.83 -11.47
N ARG A 334 -15.47 -16.72 -11.81
CA ARG A 334 -15.71 -17.21 -13.18
C ARG A 334 -15.72 -16.04 -14.18
N PRO A 335 -15.20 -16.23 -15.40
CA PRO A 335 -15.22 -15.17 -16.41
C PRO A 335 -16.67 -14.74 -16.67
N VAL A 336 -16.95 -13.45 -16.42
CA VAL A 336 -18.20 -12.81 -16.83
C VAL A 336 -17.99 -12.33 -18.27
N GLU A 337 -18.69 -12.94 -19.22
CA GLU A 337 -18.73 -12.47 -20.60
C GLU A 337 -19.32 -11.06 -20.67
N ILE A 338 -18.57 -10.11 -21.23
CA ILE A 338 -19.04 -8.74 -21.47
C ILE A 338 -19.62 -8.70 -22.89
N PRO A 339 -20.93 -8.43 -23.08
CA PRO A 339 -21.54 -8.41 -24.41
C PRO A 339 -20.96 -7.30 -25.30
N ARG A 340 -20.68 -7.64 -26.57
CA ARG A 340 -20.07 -6.77 -27.60
C ARG A 340 -20.75 -5.40 -27.79
N LYS A 341 -22.03 -5.25 -27.46
CA LYS A 341 -22.79 -3.98 -27.61
C LYS A 341 -22.37 -2.86 -26.65
N ARG A 342 -21.55 -3.13 -25.61
CA ARG A 342 -21.07 -2.13 -24.63
C ARG A 342 -19.67 -1.57 -24.91
N ARG A 343 -19.08 -1.85 -26.07
CA ARG A 343 -17.77 -1.30 -26.45
C ARG A 343 -17.88 0.14 -26.97
N ASN A 344 -18.99 0.49 -27.61
CA ASN A 344 -19.17 1.80 -28.28
C ASN A 344 -19.65 2.93 -27.34
N ALA A 345 -20.05 2.63 -26.10
CA ALA A 345 -20.45 3.66 -25.13
C ALA A 345 -19.27 4.26 -24.34
N ILE A 346 -18.07 3.67 -24.48
CA ILE A 346 -16.83 4.15 -23.86
C ILE A 346 -16.29 5.38 -24.59
N ASP A 347 -16.61 5.53 -25.88
CA ASP A 347 -16.15 6.65 -26.71
C ASP A 347 -16.90 7.97 -26.47
N THR A 348 -18.04 7.95 -25.76
CA THR A 348 -18.90 9.12 -25.55
C THR A 348 -18.78 9.80 -24.17
N MET A 349 -17.93 9.31 -23.27
CA MET A 349 -17.65 10.02 -22.01
C MET A 349 -16.42 10.90 -22.16
N GLN A 350 -16.61 12.14 -22.60
CA GLN A 350 -15.60 13.19 -22.44
C GLN A 350 -15.48 13.56 -20.95
N PRO A 351 -14.30 13.44 -20.32
CA PRO A 351 -14.04 14.11 -19.06
C PRO A 351 -13.71 15.59 -19.32
N PHE A 352 -14.28 16.48 -18.51
CA PHE A 352 -13.86 17.88 -18.40
C PHE A 352 -12.33 17.94 -18.17
N ALA A 353 -11.59 18.32 -19.21
CA ALA A 353 -10.15 18.50 -19.16
C ALA A 353 -9.85 19.99 -18.87
N PHE A 354 -9.14 20.26 -17.77
CA PHE A 354 -8.37 21.49 -17.63
C PHE A 354 -7.18 21.41 -18.61
N PRO A 355 -6.90 22.43 -19.44
CA PRO A 355 -5.82 22.39 -20.40
C PRO A 355 -4.48 22.60 -19.71
N LEU A 356 -3.76 21.53 -19.43
CA LEU A 356 -2.31 21.57 -19.17
C LEU A 356 -1.59 21.43 -20.51
N VAL A 357 -1.13 22.56 -21.04
CA VAL A 357 -0.25 22.61 -22.22
C VAL A 357 1.09 22.00 -21.83
N VAL A 358 1.32 20.74 -22.22
CA VAL A 358 2.63 20.10 -22.15
C VAL A 358 3.32 20.30 -23.50
N PRO A 359 4.51 20.93 -23.57
CA PRO A 359 5.22 21.10 -24.83
C PRO A 359 5.68 19.73 -25.38
N LYS A 360 5.48 19.52 -26.68
CA LYS A 360 5.98 18.33 -27.40
C LYS A 360 7.51 18.27 -27.29
N PRO A 361 8.11 17.11 -26.93
CA PRO A 361 9.54 16.93 -27.11
C PRO A 361 9.87 16.86 -28.61
N SER A 362 10.91 17.58 -28.99
CA SER A 362 11.46 17.71 -30.35
C SER A 362 11.81 16.36 -30.96
N SER A 363 11.46 16.22 -32.24
CA SER A 363 11.73 15.09 -33.12
C SER A 363 13.22 14.85 -33.35
N SER A 364 13.77 13.75 -32.82
CA SER A 364 14.96 13.08 -33.36
C SER A 364 15.23 11.74 -32.66
N ILE A 365 14.45 10.69 -32.97
CA ILE A 365 14.87 9.29 -32.75
C ILE A 365 14.43 8.46 -33.97
N PRO A 366 15.33 7.71 -34.65
CA PRO A 366 15.00 6.98 -35.87
C PRO A 366 14.06 5.79 -35.64
N GLU A 367 13.16 5.61 -36.60
CA GLU A 367 12.04 4.68 -36.65
C GLU A 367 12.47 3.25 -37.07
N THR A 368 13.48 2.66 -36.42
CA THR A 368 14.02 1.33 -36.82
C THR A 368 14.04 0.25 -35.73
N LEU A 369 13.39 0.45 -34.58
CA LEU A 369 13.36 -0.55 -33.49
C LEU A 369 11.99 -1.20 -33.21
N TYR A 370 10.96 -0.92 -34.01
CA TYR A 370 9.58 -1.41 -33.76
C TYR A 370 9.21 -2.72 -34.50
N GLN A 371 10.10 -3.33 -35.28
CA GLN A 371 9.74 -4.46 -36.19
C GLN A 371 10.53 -5.77 -35.99
N ARG A 372 11.25 -5.99 -34.88
CA ARG A 372 11.99 -7.27 -34.63
C ARG A 372 11.67 -7.95 -33.29
N GLY A 373 10.41 -7.96 -32.88
CA GLY A 373 9.98 -8.57 -31.61
C GLY A 373 8.86 -9.61 -31.68
N THR A 374 8.35 -9.95 -32.87
CA THR A 374 7.27 -10.93 -33.05
C THR A 374 7.71 -12.06 -33.97
N ALA A 375 8.73 -12.81 -33.56
CA ALA A 375 8.98 -14.17 -34.03
C ALA A 375 9.91 -14.87 -33.03
N ARG A 376 9.39 -15.95 -32.43
CA ARG A 376 10.07 -16.91 -31.52
C ARG A 376 10.28 -16.44 -30.07
N LEU A 377 9.31 -16.78 -29.21
CA LEU A 377 9.42 -17.72 -28.08
C LEU A 377 8.16 -17.69 -27.22
#